data_AF-A0A815WYK6-F1
#
_entry.id   AF-A0A815WYK6-F1
#
_cell.length_a   1.000
_cell.length_b   1.000
_cell.length_c   1.000
_cell.angle_alpha   90.00
_cell.angle_beta   90.00
_cell.angle_gamma   90.00
#
_symmetry.space_group_name_H-M   'P 1'
#
loop_
_entity.id
_entity.type
_entity.pdbx_description
1 polymer ?
#
loop_
_entity_poly.entity_id
_entity_poly.type
_entity_poly.pdbx_seq_one_letter_code
_entity_poly.pdbx_strand_id
1 'polypeptide(L)'
;SSLIVTVDDVNEYAPVFTHDNYLFKLHQGETCESTSCRVEATDDDCANTDHRVCGYEITTPNVPFSIDSQGSISITKTLTNDQYVFNVIAIDCFPSSDNSRKVSEPAQVTFK
;
A
#
# COMPACT_ATOMS: atom_id res chain seq x y z
N SER A 1 -24.57 23.10 31.54
CA SER A 1 -23.19 23.11 31.00
C SER A 1 -22.99 21.82 30.24
N SER A 2 -22.64 21.88 28.96
CA SER A 2 -22.35 20.70 28.14
C SER A 2 -20.83 20.62 27.97
N LEU A 3 -20.22 19.55 28.48
CA LEU A 3 -18.82 19.23 28.22
C LEU A 3 -18.79 18.39 26.95
N ILE A 4 -18.29 18.95 25.86
CA ILE A 4 -17.98 18.19 24.65
C ILE A 4 -16.57 17.66 24.87
N VAL A 5 -16.45 16.36 25.19
CA VAL A 5 -15.17 15.66 25.18
C VAL A 5 -14.98 15.17 23.75
N THR A 6 -14.15 15.88 22.99
CA THR A 6 -13.53 15.31 21.78
C THR A 6 -12.42 14.38 22.25
N VAL A 7 -12.64 13.07 22.09
CA VAL A 7 -11.54 12.11 22.15
C VAL A 7 -10.80 12.27 20.84
N ASP A 8 -9.60 12.82 20.88
CA ASP A 8 -8.72 12.80 19.72
C ASP A 8 -8.36 11.33 19.46
N ASP A 9 -8.71 10.83 18.27
CA ASP A 9 -8.29 9.50 17.82
C ASP A 9 -6.76 9.51 17.72
N VAL A 10 -6.08 8.97 18.73
CA VAL A 10 -4.64 8.75 18.68
C VAL A 10 -4.40 7.56 17.77
N ASN A 11 -3.64 7.77 16.70
CA ASN A 11 -3.22 6.69 15.81
C ASN A 11 -2.28 5.72 16.57
N GLU A 12 -2.74 4.50 16.87
CA GLU A 12 -2.00 3.55 17.70
C GLU A 12 -1.24 2.53 16.83
N TYR A 13 -1.86 1.99 15.77
CA TYR A 13 -1.30 0.96 14.89
C TYR A 13 -0.90 1.53 13.51
N ALA A 14 0.00 0.82 12.83
CA ALA A 14 0.36 1.14 11.45
C ALA A 14 -0.38 0.16 10.52
N PRO A 15 -0.60 0.50 9.25
CA PRO A 15 -1.13 -0.46 8.29
C PRO A 15 -0.25 -1.71 8.21
N VAL A 16 -0.89 -2.86 8.03
CA VAL A 16 -0.23 -4.17 7.89
C VAL A 16 -0.70 -4.81 6.59
N PHE A 17 0.25 -5.26 5.76
CA PHE A 17 -0.10 -5.98 4.54
C PHE A 17 -0.77 -7.32 4.85
N THR A 18 -1.75 -7.71 4.02
CA THR A 18 -2.44 -9.01 4.15
C THR A 18 -1.54 -10.21 3.86
N HIS A 19 -0.40 -9.97 3.20
CA HIS A 19 0.61 -10.97 2.90
C HIS A 19 2.01 -10.39 3.13
N ASP A 20 2.92 -11.21 3.69
CA ASP A 20 4.32 -10.83 3.88
C ASP A 20 5.05 -10.63 2.54
N ASN A 21 4.64 -11.38 1.51
CA ASN A 21 5.24 -11.35 0.17
C ASN A 21 4.15 -11.51 -0.90
N TYR A 22 4.26 -10.72 -1.97
CA TYR A 22 3.39 -10.81 -3.13
C TYR A 22 4.16 -11.37 -4.33
N LEU A 23 3.60 -12.39 -4.98
CA LEU A 23 4.16 -12.97 -6.21
C LEU A 23 3.15 -12.84 -7.35
N PHE A 24 3.50 -12.04 -8.35
CA PHE A 24 2.75 -11.90 -9.59
C PHE A 24 3.49 -12.59 -10.72
N LYS A 25 2.73 -13.33 -11.54
CA LYS A 25 3.25 -13.96 -12.76
C LYS A 25 2.76 -13.15 -13.96
N LEU A 26 3.67 -12.75 -14.83
CA LEU A 26 3.34 -12.09 -16.10
C LEU A 26 3.62 -13.07 -17.24
N HIS A 27 2.57 -13.52 -17.93
CA HIS A 27 2.80 -14.23 -19.18
C HIS A 27 3.22 -13.24 -20.28
N GLN A 28 3.99 -13.70 -21.28
CA GLN A 28 4.42 -12.85 -22.39
C GLN A 28 3.20 -12.22 -23.08
N GLY A 29 3.14 -10.90 -23.09
CA GLY A 29 2.04 -10.14 -23.69
C GLY A 29 0.87 -9.83 -22.74
N GLU A 30 0.93 -10.27 -21.48
CA GLU A 30 -0.06 -9.88 -20.47
C GLU A 30 0.23 -8.50 -19.89
N THR A 31 -0.83 -7.74 -19.69
CA THR A 31 -0.85 -6.50 -18.91
C THR A 31 -1.13 -6.84 -17.45
N CYS A 32 -0.49 -6.11 -16.53
CA CYS A 32 -1.05 -5.97 -15.18
C CYS A 32 -2.35 -5.20 -15.29
N GLU A 33 -3.46 -5.88 -15.57
CA GLU A 33 -4.77 -5.30 -15.38
C GLU A 33 -4.97 -5.05 -13.88
N SER A 34 -5.55 -3.90 -13.53
CA SER A 34 -5.57 -3.33 -12.17
C SER A 34 -6.07 -4.28 -11.08
N THR A 35 -6.84 -5.31 -11.44
CA THR A 35 -7.36 -6.31 -10.49
C THR A 35 -6.41 -7.48 -10.22
N SER A 36 -5.47 -7.79 -11.13
CA SER A 36 -4.61 -8.98 -11.05
C SER A 36 -3.29 -8.71 -10.31
N CYS A 37 -2.83 -7.47 -10.32
CA CYS A 37 -1.58 -7.03 -9.72
C CYS A 37 -1.83 -6.03 -8.59
N ARG A 38 -2.48 -6.47 -7.51
CA ARG A 38 -2.85 -5.60 -6.40
C ARG A 38 -2.25 -6.09 -5.09
N VAL A 39 -1.71 -5.16 -4.31
CA VAL A 39 -1.35 -5.39 -2.90
C VAL A 39 -2.44 -4.81 -2.00
N GLU A 40 -2.57 -5.36 -0.79
CA GLU A 40 -3.58 -4.93 0.17
C GLU A 40 -3.00 -4.84 1.57
N ALA A 41 -3.32 -3.75 2.27
CA ALA A 41 -3.01 -3.56 3.67
C ALA A 41 -4.26 -3.14 4.45
N THR A 42 -4.29 -3.52 5.72
CA THR A 42 -5.37 -3.23 6.67
C THR A 42 -4.79 -2.49 7.87
N ASP A 43 -5.59 -1.64 8.49
CA ASP A 43 -5.22 -0.81 9.63
C ASP A 43 -6.34 -0.92 10.67
N ASP A 44 -5.97 -1.37 11.87
CA ASP A 44 -6.90 -1.82 12.91
C ASP A 44 -7.37 -0.67 13.83
N ASP A 45 -6.96 0.58 13.59
CA ASP A 45 -7.18 1.68 14.52
C ASP A 45 -8.63 2.17 14.62
N CYS A 46 -9.58 1.71 13.79
CA CYS A 46 -11.00 1.92 14.10
C CYS A 46 -11.95 0.82 13.69
N ALA A 47 -12.87 0.59 14.62
CA ALA A 47 -14.04 -0.26 14.48
C ALA A 47 -15.11 0.24 13.49
N ASN A 48 -15.05 1.47 12.94
CA ASN A 48 -16.22 2.13 12.34
C ASN A 48 -16.06 2.79 10.95
N THR A 49 -14.93 2.64 10.25
CA THR A 49 -14.80 3.17 8.87
C THR A 49 -14.00 2.23 8.00
N ASP A 50 -14.60 1.78 6.89
CA ASP A 50 -14.00 0.90 5.89
C ASP A 50 -12.60 1.39 5.45
N HIS A 51 -11.58 0.66 5.90
CA HIS A 51 -10.21 0.59 5.38
C HIS A 51 -9.41 1.92 5.33
N ARG A 52 -8.56 2.09 6.35
CA ARG A 52 -7.79 3.32 6.62
C ARG A 52 -6.46 3.43 5.88
N VAL A 53 -6.29 2.74 4.75
CA VAL A 53 -5.11 2.91 3.90
C VAL A 53 -5.43 3.93 2.81
N CYS A 54 -4.79 5.09 2.85
CA CYS A 54 -5.01 6.16 1.85
C CYS A 54 -4.08 6.08 0.66
N GLY A 55 -3.00 5.30 0.76
CA GLY A 55 -1.99 5.27 -0.27
C GLY A 55 -1.01 4.13 -0.10
N TYR A 56 -0.35 3.86 -1.22
CA TYR A 56 0.76 2.94 -1.32
C TYR A 56 1.89 3.62 -2.06
N GLU A 57 3.11 3.24 -1.74
CA GLU A 57 4.31 3.79 -2.37
C GLU A 57 5.34 2.69 -2.65
N ILE A 58 5.89 2.67 -3.87
CA ILE A 58 7.06 1.86 -4.19
C ILE A 58 8.31 2.60 -3.70
N THR A 59 8.99 2.03 -2.72
CA THR A 59 10.19 2.65 -2.12
C THR A 59 11.49 2.22 -2.80
N THR A 60 11.44 1.19 -3.65
CA THR A 60 12.60 0.77 -4.45
C THR A 60 12.76 1.66 -5.68
N PRO A 61 13.87 2.39 -5.82
CA PRO A 61 14.04 3.33 -6.92
C PRO A 61 14.26 2.60 -8.26
N ASN A 62 13.97 3.30 -9.36
CA ASN A 62 14.28 2.89 -10.73
C ASN A 62 13.65 1.57 -11.22
N VAL A 63 12.54 1.15 -10.62
CA VAL A 63 11.78 -0.02 -11.10
C VAL A 63 10.77 0.39 -12.17
N PRO A 64 10.46 -0.46 -13.17
CA PRO A 64 9.56 -0.15 -14.27
C PRO A 64 8.08 -0.29 -13.88
N PHE A 65 7.71 0.09 -12.66
CA PHE A 65 6.36 -0.07 -12.10
C PHE A 65 5.89 1.23 -11.44
N SER A 66 4.57 1.41 -11.40
CA SER A 66 3.89 2.42 -10.59
C SER A 66 2.81 1.75 -9.75
N ILE A 67 2.44 2.36 -8.64
CA ILE A 67 1.33 1.91 -7.80
C ILE A 67 0.35 3.06 -7.56
N ASP A 68 -0.95 2.75 -7.59
CA ASP A 68 -2.00 3.73 -7.26
C ASP A 68 -2.39 3.69 -5.77
N SER A 69 -3.27 4.60 -5.35
CA SER A 69 -3.73 4.67 -3.95
C SER A 69 -4.60 3.49 -3.52
N GLN A 70 -5.07 2.66 -4.47
CA GLN A 70 -5.84 1.45 -4.20
C GLN A 70 -4.95 0.20 -4.11
N GLY A 71 -3.64 0.35 -4.33
CA GLY A 71 -2.67 -0.74 -4.28
C GLY A 71 -2.48 -1.46 -5.63
N SER A 72 -3.06 -0.96 -6.72
CA SER A 72 -2.93 -1.56 -8.05
C SER A 72 -1.58 -1.19 -8.66
N ILE A 73 -0.82 -2.19 -9.10
CA ILE A 73 0.50 -2.06 -9.70
C ILE A 73 0.37 -2.14 -11.21
N SER A 74 0.99 -1.17 -11.90
CA SER A 74 1.00 -1.08 -13.36
C SER A 74 2.44 -1.04 -13.89
N ILE A 75 2.65 -1.62 -15.07
CA ILE A 75 3.94 -1.59 -15.78
C ILE A 75 4.08 -0.25 -16.50
N THR A 76 5.16 0.49 -16.24
CA THR A 76 5.40 1.82 -16.85
C THR A 76 6.39 1.81 -17.99
N LYS A 77 7.21 0.75 -18.11
CA LYS A 77 8.23 0.56 -19.15
C LYS A 77 8.31 -0.90 -19.54
N THR A 78 8.83 -1.18 -20.73
CA THR A 78 9.10 -2.55 -21.19
C THR A 78 9.94 -3.31 -20.17
N LEU A 79 9.46 -4.50 -19.79
CA LEU A 79 10.19 -5.42 -18.93
C LEU A 79 11.31 -6.10 -19.73
N THR A 80 12.52 -6.04 -19.20
CA THR A 80 13.76 -6.55 -19.82
C THR A 80 14.39 -7.70 -19.06
N ASN A 81 13.93 -7.96 -17.85
CA ASN A 81 14.44 -9.01 -16.97
C ASN A 81 13.36 -10.07 -16.72
N ASP A 82 13.79 -11.30 -16.46
CA ASP A 82 12.90 -12.41 -16.10
C ASP A 82 12.25 -12.24 -14.72
N GLN A 83 12.82 -11.37 -13.86
CA GLN A 83 12.31 -11.13 -12.53
C GLN A 83 12.55 -9.69 -12.09
N TYR A 84 11.56 -9.13 -11.38
CA TYR A 84 11.68 -7.88 -10.64
C TYR A 84 11.28 -8.08 -9.19
N VAL A 85 12.04 -7.50 -8.26
CA VAL A 85 11.76 -7.51 -6.83
C VAL A 85 11.84 -6.09 -6.33
N PHE A 86 10.80 -5.64 -5.63
CA PHE A 86 10.74 -4.30 -5.06
C PHE A 86 9.88 -4.25 -3.80
N ASN A 87 10.08 -3.20 -3.02
CA ASN A 87 9.38 -2.97 -1.77
C ASN A 87 8.25 -1.96 -1.96
N VAL A 88 7.13 -2.22 -1.28
CA VAL A 88 5.97 -1.33 -1.19
C VAL A 88 5.66 -1.05 0.27
N ILE A 89 5.32 0.19 0.60
CA ILE A 89 4.75 0.58 1.91
C ILE A 89 3.30 1.00 1.73
N ALA A 90 2.49 0.80 2.76
CA ALA A 90 1.14 1.33 2.89
C ALA A 90 1.15 2.51 3.86
N ILE A 91 0.29 3.51 3.60
CA ILE A 91 0.22 4.77 4.34
C ILE A 91 -1.19 4.92 4.88
N ASP A 92 -1.31 5.17 6.19
CA ASP A 92 -2.63 5.36 6.80
C ASP A 92 -3.29 6.69 6.39
N CYS A 93 -4.59 6.77 6.64
CA CYS A 93 -5.43 7.92 6.32
C CYS A 93 -5.28 9.10 7.31
N PHE A 94 -4.41 9.05 8.32
CA PHE A 94 -4.39 10.10 9.34
C PHE A 94 -4.02 11.48 8.74
N PRO A 95 -4.55 12.60 9.28
CA PRO A 95 -4.22 13.92 8.77
C PRO A 95 -2.72 14.18 8.86
N SER A 96 -2.08 14.49 7.73
CA SER A 96 -0.65 14.80 7.69
C SER A 96 -0.28 16.06 8.48
N SER A 97 -1.26 16.90 8.81
CA SER A 97 -1.07 18.16 9.55
C SER A 97 -0.56 17.96 10.98
N ASP A 98 -0.71 16.76 11.54
CA ASP A 98 -0.32 16.48 12.93
C ASP A 98 0.85 15.49 13.05
N ASN A 99 1.52 15.19 11.92
CA ASN A 99 2.60 14.20 11.86
C ASN A 99 2.21 12.81 12.45
N SER A 100 0.92 12.52 12.48
CA SER A 100 0.34 11.30 13.06
C SER A 100 0.21 10.17 12.04
N ARG A 101 0.56 10.42 10.76
CA ARG A 101 0.62 9.37 9.74
C ARG A 101 1.70 8.36 10.04
N LYS A 102 1.32 7.10 10.05
CA LYS A 102 2.22 5.95 10.09
C LYS A 102 2.27 5.29 8.74
N VAL A 103 3.37 4.58 8.55
CA VAL A 103 3.64 3.74 7.38
C VAL A 103 3.82 2.32 7.84
N SER A 104 3.41 1.38 7.01
CA SER A 104 3.64 -0.04 7.26
C SER A 104 5.13 -0.38 7.25
N GLU A 105 5.46 -1.54 7.80
CA GLU A 105 6.67 -2.24 7.37
C GLU A 105 6.59 -2.55 5.85
N PRO A 106 7.72 -2.56 5.13
CA PRO A 106 7.70 -2.81 3.69
C PRO A 106 7.30 -4.25 3.36
N ALA A 107 6.36 -4.44 2.44
CA ALA A 107 6.10 -5.73 1.81
C ALA A 107 6.98 -5.90 0.56
N GLN A 108 7.51 -7.11 0.37
CA GLN A 108 8.24 -7.45 -0.85
C GLN A 108 7.28 -7.92 -1.94
N VAL A 109 7.39 -7.31 -3.12
CA VAL A 109 6.66 -7.68 -4.33
C VAL A 109 7.63 -8.28 -5.33
N THR A 110 7.27 -9.44 -5.87
CA THR A 110 8.03 -10.14 -6.89
C THR A 110 7.16 -10.31 -8.15
N PHE A 111 7.70 -9.88 -9.28
CA PHE A 111 7.17 -10.15 -10.62
C PHE A 111 8.06 -11.17 -11.31
N LYS A 112 7.48 -12.26 -11.83
CA LYS A 112 8.15 -13.34 -12.58
C LYS A 112 7.43 -13.70 -13.87
#